data_AF-A0A0L1L376-F1
#
_entry.id   AF-A0A0L1L376-F1
#
_cell.length_a   1.000
_cell.length_b   1.000
_cell.length_c   1.000
_cell.angle_alpha   90.00
_cell.angle_beta   90.00
_cell.angle_gamma   90.00
#
_symmetry.space_group_name_H-M   'P 1'
#
loop_
_entity.id
_entity.type
_entity.pdbx_description
1 polymer ?
#
loop_
_entity_poly.entity_id
_entity_poly.type
_entity_poly.pdbx_seq_one_letter_code
_entity_poly.pdbx_strand_id
1 'polypeptide(L)'
;AFIQYSRQFTMPLAQLGSMANLLQSGVASAERVFSLLDEEEELTDPDAPLRPESVRGRLEFEDVSFAYSADKPLISSLSLMAEPGQTVAIVGP
;
A
#
# COMPACT_ATOMS: atom_id res chain seq x y z
N ALA A 1 10.61 -16.55 57.91
CA ALA A 1 11.32 -16.83 56.65
C ALA A 1 10.39 -17.34 55.53
N PHE A 2 9.69 -18.48 55.68
CA PHE A 2 8.85 -19.08 54.61
C PHE A 2 7.81 -18.15 53.97
N ILE A 3 6.96 -17.48 54.75
CA ILE A 3 5.93 -16.55 54.24
C ILE A 3 6.56 -15.36 53.48
N GLN A 4 7.75 -14.93 53.90
CA GLN A 4 8.46 -13.82 53.29
C GLN A 4 9.09 -14.22 51.95
N TYR A 5 9.68 -15.42 51.87
CA TYR A 5 10.15 -16.00 50.60
C TYR A 5 9.01 -16.31 49.64
N SER A 6 7.87 -16.81 50.14
CA SER A 6 6.68 -17.05 49.33
C SER A 6 6.17 -15.74 48.67
N ARG A 7 6.11 -14.63 49.42
CA ARG A 7 5.74 -13.32 48.86
C ARG A 7 6.76 -12.77 47.86
N GLN A 8 8.06 -12.95 48.13
CA GLN A 8 9.12 -12.58 47.19
C GLN A 8 9.03 -13.36 45.87
N PHE A 9 8.49 -14.58 45.89
CA PHE A 9 8.34 -15.40 44.68
C PHE A 9 7.07 -15.08 43.88
N THR A 10 5.95 -14.75 44.53
CA THR A 10 4.68 -14.47 43.84
C THR A 10 4.66 -13.10 43.14
N MET A 11 5.39 -12.11 43.67
CA MET A 11 5.42 -10.74 43.12
C MET A 11 5.96 -10.68 41.67
N PRO A 12 7.11 -11.28 41.33
CA PRO A 12 7.59 -11.34 39.94
C PRO A 12 6.64 -12.06 38.97
N LEU A 13 5.97 -13.13 39.42
CA LEU A 13 5.00 -13.85 38.59
C LEU A 13 3.78 -12.99 38.23
N ALA A 14 3.30 -12.20 39.19
CA ALA A 14 2.21 -11.26 38.94
C ALA A 14 2.63 -10.15 37.96
N GLN A 15 3.88 -9.67 38.05
CA GLN A 15 4.43 -8.69 37.10
C GLN A 15 4.50 -9.28 35.68
N LEU A 16 5.02 -10.49 35.51
CA LEU A 16 5.04 -11.17 34.21
C LEU A 16 3.63 -11.38 33.65
N GLY A 17 2.67 -11.78 34.50
CA GLY A 17 1.26 -11.90 34.12
C GLY A 17 0.66 -10.58 33.62
N SER A 18 1.00 -9.46 34.25
CA SER A 18 0.52 -8.14 33.82
C SER A 18 1.09 -7.68 32.47
N MET A 19 2.28 -8.16 32.09
CA MET A 19 2.92 -7.86 30.82
C MET A 19 2.40 -8.72 29.66
N ALA A 20 1.63 -9.78 29.93
CA ALA A 20 1.13 -10.68 28.90
C ALA A 20 0.30 -9.95 27.83
N ASN A 21 -0.57 -9.02 28.26
CA ASN A 21 -1.37 -8.20 27.34
C ASN A 21 -0.51 -7.28 26.46
N LEU A 22 0.59 -6.76 27.01
CA LEU A 22 1.54 -5.90 26.27
C LEU A 22 2.34 -6.70 25.25
N LEU A 23 2.78 -7.92 25.61
CA LEU A 23 3.44 -8.82 24.67
C LEU A 23 2.51 -9.25 23.55
N GLN A 24 1.26 -9.61 23.88
CA GLN A 24 0.27 -10.00 22.88
C GLN A 24 -0.04 -8.85 21.90
N SER A 25 -0.25 -7.63 22.41
CA SER A 25 -0.48 -6.47 21.55
C SER A 25 0.76 -6.07 20.74
N GLY A 26 1.96 -6.27 21.31
CA GLY A 26 3.25 -6.10 20.64
C GLY A 26 3.41 -7.03 19.45
N VAL A 27 3.15 -8.33 19.63
CA VAL A 27 3.19 -9.33 18.54
C VAL A 27 2.20 -8.98 17.45
N ALA A 28 0.94 -8.71 17.79
CA ALA A 28 -0.08 -8.34 16.79
C ALA A 28 0.27 -7.05 16.05
N SER A 29 0.97 -6.11 16.68
CA SER A 29 1.41 -4.87 16.04
C SER A 29 2.62 -5.10 15.14
N ALA A 30 3.54 -5.98 15.54
CA ALA A 30 4.66 -6.39 14.70
C ALA A 30 4.15 -7.10 13.43
N GLU A 31 3.17 -8.02 13.55
CA GLU A 31 2.56 -8.69 12.39
C GLU A 31 2.01 -7.71 11.35
N ARG A 32 1.31 -6.63 11.78
CA ARG A 32 0.81 -5.61 10.85
C ARG A 32 1.92 -4.81 10.17
N VAL A 33 2.98 -4.45 10.92
CA VAL A 33 4.11 -3.72 10.35
C VAL A 33 4.84 -4.58 9.33
N PHE A 34 5.14 -5.84 9.67
CA PHE A 34 5.80 -6.76 8.75
C PHE A 34 4.92 -7.08 7.54
N SER A 35 3.61 -7.28 7.74
CA SER A 35 2.67 -7.46 6.61
C SER A 35 2.69 -6.29 5.62
N LEU A 36 2.88 -5.05 6.08
CA LEU A 36 3.00 -3.90 5.19
C LEU A 36 4.35 -3.87 4.46
N LEU A 37 5.43 -4.26 5.16
CA LEU A 37 6.79 -4.30 4.58
C LEU A 37 6.96 -5.44 3.58
N ASP A 38 6.20 -6.52 3.75
CA ASP A 38 6.23 -7.71 2.90
C ASP A 38 5.24 -7.63 1.72
N GLU A 39 4.45 -6.55 1.61
CA GLU A 39 3.56 -6.32 0.47
C GLU A 39 4.39 -6.17 -0.82
N GLU A 40 3.89 -6.70 -1.94
CA GLU A 40 4.57 -6.57 -3.22
C GLU A 40 4.67 -5.09 -3.62
N GLU A 41 5.87 -4.64 -4.01
CA GLU A 41 6.04 -3.28 -4.53
C GLU A 41 5.24 -3.13 -5.83
N GLU A 42 4.51 -2.00 -5.94
CA GLU A 42 3.97 -1.61 -7.24
C GLU A 42 5.11 -1.51 -8.27
N LEU A 43 4.82 -1.89 -9.52
CA LEU A 43 5.78 -1.94 -10.62
C LEU A 43 6.74 -0.74 -10.57
N THR A 44 8.00 -1.04 -10.30
CA THR A 44 9.06 -0.04 -10.24
C THR A 44 9.15 0.70 -11.57
N ASP A 45 9.47 1.99 -11.51
CA ASP A 45 9.84 2.74 -12.71
C ASP A 45 10.89 1.94 -13.51
N PRO A 46 10.82 1.96 -14.86
CA PRO A 46 11.79 1.25 -15.68
C PRO A 46 13.22 1.70 -15.35
N ASP A 47 14.17 0.76 -15.31
CA ASP A 47 15.59 0.99 -14.95
C ASP A 47 16.23 2.20 -15.68
N ALA A 48 15.78 2.45 -16.91
CA ALA A 48 16.14 3.61 -17.69
C ALA A 48 14.86 4.34 -18.15
N PRO A 49 14.33 5.29 -17.34
CA PRO A 49 13.14 6.03 -17.73
C PRO A 49 13.44 6.90 -18.95
N LEU A 50 12.54 6.86 -19.93
CA LEU A 50 12.68 7.67 -21.13
C LEU A 50 12.55 9.16 -20.76
N ARG A 51 13.56 9.96 -21.09
CA ARG A 51 13.53 11.42 -20.92
C ARG A 51 13.53 12.07 -22.30
N PRO A 52 12.39 12.54 -22.79
CA PRO A 52 12.34 13.23 -24.08
C PRO A 52 13.21 14.49 -24.03
N GLU A 53 14.10 14.68 -25.01
CA GLU A 53 14.86 15.93 -25.15
C GLU A 53 13.95 17.14 -25.42
N SER A 54 12.78 16.88 -26.04
CA SER A 54 11.73 17.88 -26.26
C SER A 54 10.36 17.23 -26.23
N VAL A 55 9.36 17.97 -25.74
CA VAL A 55 7.96 17.55 -25.70
C VAL A 55 7.14 18.51 -26.53
N ARG A 56 6.50 18.01 -27.60
CA ARG A 56 5.65 18.82 -28.49
C ARG A 56 4.24 19.04 -27.94
N GLY A 57 3.83 18.27 -26.94
CA GLY A 57 2.52 18.38 -26.30
C GLY A 57 1.36 17.69 -27.04
N ARG A 58 1.65 16.88 -28.06
CA ARG A 58 0.67 15.97 -28.65
C ARG A 58 0.44 14.80 -27.71
N LEU A 59 -0.83 14.48 -27.46
CA LEU A 59 -1.24 13.38 -26.60
C LEU A 59 -2.13 12.41 -27.39
N GLU A 60 -1.88 11.12 -27.24
CA GLU A 60 -2.56 10.05 -27.97
C GLU A 60 -2.85 8.89 -27.02
N PHE A 61 -4.12 8.48 -26.99
CA PHE A 61 -4.56 7.20 -26.46
C PHE A 61 -4.85 6.30 -27.66
N GLU A 62 -4.31 5.08 -27.66
CA GLU A 62 -4.49 4.10 -28.73
C GLU A 62 -5.04 2.80 -28.12
N ASP A 63 -6.26 2.42 -28.53
CA ASP A 63 -6.98 1.20 -28.10
C ASP A 63 -6.95 0.93 -26.59
N VAL A 64 -7.14 1.97 -25.78
CA VAL A 64 -7.01 1.87 -24.33
C VAL A 64 -8.25 1.24 -23.71
N SER A 65 -8.03 0.15 -22.97
CA SER A 65 -9.05 -0.49 -22.13
C SER A 65 -8.59 -0.49 -20.67
N PHE A 66 -9.50 -0.18 -19.74
CA PHE A 66 -9.18 -0.06 -18.32
C PHE A 66 -10.33 -0.56 -17.44
N ALA A 67 -9.97 -1.19 -16.32
CA ALA A 67 -10.91 -1.68 -15.32
C ALA A 67 -10.26 -1.62 -13.93
N TYR A 68 -11.02 -1.22 -12.90
CA TYR A 68 -10.57 -1.32 -11.51
C TYR A 68 -10.63 -2.76 -10.99
N SER A 69 -11.56 -3.56 -11.50
CA SER A 69 -11.66 -4.99 -11.24
C SER A 69 -11.91 -5.72 -12.55
N ALA A 70 -11.31 -6.90 -12.72
CA ALA A 70 -11.34 -7.63 -13.98
C ALA A 70 -12.76 -7.97 -14.48
N ASP A 71 -13.73 -8.05 -13.57
CA ASP A 71 -15.14 -8.33 -13.83
C ASP A 71 -15.97 -7.09 -14.24
N LYS A 72 -15.42 -5.87 -14.08
CA LYS A 72 -16.14 -4.61 -14.32
C LYS A 72 -15.31 -3.67 -15.19
N PRO A 73 -15.35 -3.83 -16.52
CA PRO A 73 -14.69 -2.91 -17.44
C PRO A 73 -15.24 -1.49 -17.29
N LEU A 74 -14.36 -0.49 -17.28
CA LEU A 74 -14.71 0.92 -17.15
C LEU A 74 -14.49 1.69 -18.46
N ILE A 75 -13.32 1.50 -19.09
CA ILE A 75 -12.99 2.05 -20.40
C ILE A 75 -12.77 0.88 -21.35
N SER A 76 -13.31 0.96 -22.56
CA SER A 76 -13.19 -0.10 -23.58
C SER A 76 -12.74 0.52 -24.90
N SER A 77 -11.57 0.09 -25.39
CA SER A 77 -11.00 0.45 -26.69
C SER A 77 -11.06 1.95 -27.04
N LEU A 78 -10.70 2.80 -26.09
CA LEU A 78 -10.66 4.25 -26.28
C LEU A 78 -9.45 4.63 -27.14
N SER A 79 -9.71 5.28 -28.28
CA SER A 79 -8.69 5.96 -29.06
C SER A 79 -9.01 7.46 -29.15
N LEU A 80 -8.07 8.31 -28.75
CA LEU A 80 -8.25 9.76 -28.66
C LEU A 80 -6.92 10.45 -29.00
N MET A 81 -6.99 11.56 -29.74
CA MET A 81 -5.84 12.42 -30.01
C MET A 81 -6.14 13.86 -29.62
N ALA A 82 -5.20 14.49 -28.94
CA ALA A 82 -5.21 15.91 -28.62
C ALA A 82 -3.95 16.57 -29.19
N GLU A 83 -4.16 17.55 -30.07
CA GLU A 83 -3.06 18.31 -30.67
C GLU A 83 -2.56 19.43 -29.73
N PRO A 84 -1.32 19.90 -29.90
CA PRO A 84 -0.78 20.98 -29.07
C PRO A 84 -1.65 22.23 -29.08
N GLY A 85 -2.00 22.72 -27.89
CA GLY A 85 -2.86 23.91 -27.71
C GLY A 85 -4.35 23.64 -27.80
N GLN A 86 -4.77 22.40 -28.03
CA GLN A 86 -6.17 21.99 -28.02
C GLN A 86 -6.65 21.76 -26.58
N THR A 87 -7.85 22.26 -26.27
CA THR A 87 -8.56 21.91 -25.03
C THR A 87 -9.55 20.79 -25.31
N VAL A 88 -9.42 19.68 -24.59
CA VAL A 88 -10.34 18.55 -24.65
C VAL A 88 -11.06 18.44 -23.31
N ALA A 89 -12.39 18.39 -23.34
CA ALA A 89 -13.21 18.14 -22.16
C ALA A 89 -13.62 16.66 -22.13
N ILE A 90 -13.35 15.99 -21.01
CA ILE A 90 -13.81 14.64 -20.76
C ILE A 90 -15.01 14.75 -19.82
N VAL A 91 -16.15 14.22 -20.26
CA VAL A 91 -17.40 14.20 -19.48
C VAL A 91 -17.92 12.78 -19.40
N GLY A 92 -18.47 12.43 -18.23
CA GLY A 92 -19.13 11.16 -17.99
C GLY A 92 -20.55 11.38 -17.45
N PRO A 93 -21.41 10.35 -17.50
CA PRO A 93 -22.70 10.35 -16.81
C PRO A 93 -22.57 10.44 -15.29
#